data_AF-A0A936JJ75-F1
#
_entry.id   AF-A0A936JJ75-F1
#
_cell.length_a   1.000
_cell.length_b   1.000
_cell.length_c   1.000
_cell.angle_alpha   90.00
_cell.angle_beta   90.00
_cell.angle_gamma   90.00
#
_symmetry.space_group_name_H-M   'P 1'
#
loop_
_entity.id
_entity.type
_entity.pdbx_description
1 polymer ?
#
loop_
_entity_poly.entity_id
_entity_poly.type
_entity_poly.pdbx_seq_one_letter_code
_entity_poly.pdbx_strand_id
1 'polypeptide(L)'
;MDSAESIKNQNSTRRIGIVGINENSEKIISEITKCEAKDAIIVGIIEVESDRNYERFKDIPIIGNYEYLLKLIADYQLSEIIISDVNISKAMMPVGLLSLDVKLHTVENYEDLIVSRLVEEVTGTKPSIPQIRLSTFRNRVIKRVLDIFGSVFLLTVGLPLVFLLAQKKKTAIIGLWNVFLGRKSLVGLHPIDSGISMYGKIGLLSLAGLNSVPKLSVEAIQELNNYYAEKFTFSLDLDICLKFNWRK
;
A
#
# COMPACT_ATOMS: atom_id res chain seq x y z
N MET A 1 -35.84 -26.33 -2.60
CA MET A 1 -34.96 -25.22 -3.04
C MET A 1 -34.74 -24.30 -1.84
N ASP A 2 -34.36 -24.85 -0.69
CA ASP A 2 -33.04 -25.42 -0.33
C ASP A 2 -32.12 -24.28 0.10
N SER A 3 -32.21 -23.77 1.33
CA SER A 3 -31.63 -24.37 2.55
C SER A 3 -30.13 -24.72 2.44
N ALA A 4 -29.44 -24.30 1.39
CA ALA A 4 -28.07 -24.72 1.08
C ALA A 4 -27.00 -23.60 1.09
N GLU A 5 -27.31 -22.40 1.57
CA GLU A 5 -26.33 -21.28 1.57
C GLU A 5 -25.84 -20.83 2.95
N SER A 6 -26.36 -21.40 4.05
CA SER A 6 -26.01 -20.97 5.41
C SER A 6 -25.13 -21.94 6.23
N ILE A 7 -24.60 -23.02 5.63
CA ILE A 7 -23.83 -24.04 6.38
C ILE A 7 -22.50 -24.35 5.69
N LYS A 8 -21.66 -23.33 5.47
CA LYS A 8 -20.31 -23.56 4.94
C LYS A 8 -19.27 -22.59 5.50
N ASN A 9 -19.15 -22.50 6.83
CA ASN A 9 -17.90 -22.02 7.46
C ASN A 9 -17.76 -22.29 8.98
N GLN A 10 -18.25 -23.43 9.47
CA GLN A 10 -18.23 -23.70 10.93
C GLN A 10 -17.20 -24.75 11.41
N ASN A 11 -16.20 -25.14 10.62
CA ASN A 11 -15.24 -26.17 11.09
C ASN A 11 -13.82 -26.13 10.47
N SER A 12 -13.22 -24.96 10.26
CA SER A 12 -11.74 -24.91 10.13
C SER A 12 -11.16 -23.99 11.19
N THR A 13 -10.42 -24.57 12.13
CA THR A 13 -9.63 -23.83 13.12
C THR A 13 -8.78 -22.77 12.41
N ARG A 14 -8.88 -21.51 12.84
CA ARG A 14 -8.14 -20.40 12.22
C ARG A 14 -6.65 -20.59 12.46
N ARG A 15 -5.86 -20.60 11.39
CA ARG A 15 -4.39 -20.74 11.42
C ARG A 15 -3.78 -19.35 11.29
N ILE A 16 -3.33 -18.81 12.41
CA ILE A 16 -2.93 -17.41 12.53
C ILE A 16 -1.40 -17.29 12.46
N GLY A 17 -0.91 -16.44 11.57
CA GLY A 17 0.47 -15.94 11.58
C GLY A 17 0.53 -14.52 12.15
N ILE A 18 1.50 -14.25 13.02
CA ILE A 18 1.67 -12.93 13.63
C ILE A 18 2.95 -12.29 13.11
N VAL A 19 2.85 -11.08 12.57
CA VAL A 19 3.98 -10.37 11.99
C VAL A 19 4.44 -9.28 12.95
N GLY A 20 5.69 -9.37 13.37
CA GLY A 20 6.32 -8.43 14.29
C GLY A 20 6.64 -9.05 15.65
N ILE A 21 7.79 -8.68 16.20
CA ILE A 21 8.25 -9.07 17.53
C ILE A 21 8.28 -7.81 18.41
N ASN A 22 7.14 -7.46 19.00
CA ASN A 22 7.00 -6.28 19.83
C ASN A 22 6.00 -6.51 20.99
N GLU A 23 5.85 -5.52 21.87
CA GLU A 23 4.92 -5.59 23.02
C GLU A 23 3.45 -5.74 22.58
N ASN A 24 3.08 -5.20 21.42
CA ASN A 24 1.73 -5.33 20.87
C ASN A 24 1.46 -6.77 20.44
N SER A 25 2.41 -7.40 19.75
CA SER A 25 2.36 -8.83 19.40
C SER A 25 2.15 -9.69 20.63
N GLU A 26 2.88 -9.41 21.72
CA GLU A 26 2.77 -10.17 22.96
C GLU A 26 1.37 -10.06 23.58
N LYS A 27 0.81 -8.85 23.65
CA LYS A 27 -0.54 -8.63 24.17
C LYS A 27 -1.57 -9.38 23.33
N ILE A 28 -1.50 -9.24 22.01
CA ILE A 28 -2.42 -9.90 21.08
C ILE A 28 -2.31 -11.43 21.18
N ILE A 29 -1.11 -11.99 21.23
CA ILE A 29 -0.86 -13.42 21.45
C ILE A 29 -1.55 -13.89 22.73
N SER A 30 -1.37 -13.14 23.82
CA SER A 30 -1.89 -13.52 25.13
C SER A 30 -3.43 -13.52 25.14
N GLU A 31 -4.06 -12.55 24.48
CA GLU A 31 -5.53 -12.46 24.42
C GLU A 31 -6.14 -13.50 23.48
N ILE A 32 -5.55 -13.75 22.29
CA ILE A 32 -6.00 -14.83 21.41
C ILE A 32 -5.89 -16.19 22.11
N THR A 33 -4.79 -16.43 22.81
CA THR A 33 -4.57 -17.70 23.52
C THR A 33 -5.55 -17.88 24.68
N LYS A 34 -5.98 -16.79 25.35
CA LYS A 34 -6.98 -16.86 26.43
C LYS A 34 -8.41 -17.00 25.91
N CYS A 35 -8.77 -16.18 24.93
CA CYS A 35 -10.15 -15.99 24.49
C CYS A 35 -10.56 -16.94 23.35
N GLU A 36 -9.62 -17.38 22.52
CA GLU A 36 -9.92 -18.07 21.25
C GLU A 36 -9.24 -19.44 21.11
N ALA A 37 -8.71 -20.02 22.18
CA ALA A 37 -7.95 -21.28 22.16
C ALA A 37 -8.65 -22.47 21.45
N LYS A 38 -9.98 -22.46 21.37
CA LYS A 38 -10.78 -23.53 20.74
C LYS A 38 -10.93 -23.35 19.22
N ASP A 39 -10.87 -22.10 18.75
CA ASP A 39 -11.25 -21.72 17.38
C ASP A 39 -10.06 -21.14 16.58
N ALA A 40 -8.94 -20.87 17.25
CA ALA A 40 -7.73 -20.32 16.66
C ALA A 40 -6.46 -21.02 17.16
N ILE A 41 -5.52 -21.23 16.26
CA ILE A 41 -4.17 -21.72 16.52
C ILE A 41 -3.19 -20.69 15.98
N ILE A 42 -2.33 -20.17 16.85
CA ILE A 42 -1.18 -19.35 16.44
C ILE A 42 -0.10 -20.31 15.92
N VAL A 43 0.13 -20.28 14.62
CA VAL A 43 1.06 -21.21 13.94
C VAL A 43 2.50 -20.76 14.10
N GLY A 44 2.75 -19.46 14.09
CA GLY A 44 4.08 -18.93 14.19
C GLY A 44 4.17 -17.42 14.08
N ILE A 45 5.34 -16.91 14.44
CA ILE A 45 5.69 -15.50 14.33
C ILE A 45 6.57 -15.28 13.11
N ILE A 46 6.32 -14.17 12.42
CA ILE A 46 6.98 -13.75 11.20
C ILE A 46 7.76 -12.49 11.54
N GLU A 47 9.07 -12.56 11.39
CA GLU A 47 9.97 -11.47 11.73
C GLU A 47 10.05 -10.43 10.61
N VAL A 48 10.16 -9.17 10.97
CA VAL A 48 10.25 -8.04 10.02
C VAL A 48 11.70 -7.67 9.74
N GLU A 49 12.50 -7.55 10.80
CA GLU A 49 13.91 -7.20 10.72
C GLU A 49 14.76 -8.45 10.95
N SER A 50 15.55 -8.86 9.96
CA SER A 50 16.40 -10.07 10.01
C SER A 50 17.55 -10.02 11.02
N ASP A 51 17.57 -9.04 11.93
CA ASP A 51 18.73 -8.73 12.76
C ASP A 51 18.73 -9.52 14.08
N ARG A 52 17.68 -10.31 14.36
CA ARG A 52 17.55 -11.04 15.62
C ARG A 52 17.36 -12.55 15.37
N ASN A 53 18.39 -13.34 15.68
CA ASN A 53 18.33 -14.80 15.65
C ASN A 53 17.52 -15.38 16.82
N TYR A 54 16.23 -15.06 16.91
CA TYR A 54 15.32 -15.74 17.83
C TYR A 54 14.71 -16.96 17.14
N GLU A 55 14.79 -18.12 17.77
CA GLU A 55 14.08 -19.32 17.28
C GLU A 55 12.63 -19.37 17.75
N ARG A 56 12.33 -18.69 18.88
CA ARG A 56 11.02 -18.64 19.51
C ARG A 56 10.76 -17.29 20.17
N PHE A 57 9.49 -16.92 20.22
CA PHE A 57 9.00 -15.80 21.02
C PHE A 57 7.77 -16.25 21.82
N LYS A 58 7.88 -16.21 23.16
CA LYS A 58 6.82 -16.64 24.11
C LYS A 58 6.24 -18.01 23.76
N ASP A 59 7.12 -18.99 23.57
CA ASP A 59 6.82 -20.39 23.20
C ASP A 59 6.23 -20.63 21.81
N ILE A 60 6.05 -19.57 21.02
CA ILE A 60 5.62 -19.67 19.61
C ILE A 60 6.86 -19.68 18.71
N PRO A 61 6.96 -20.60 17.74
CA PRO A 61 8.09 -20.66 16.83
C PRO A 61 8.11 -19.47 15.88
N ILE A 62 9.31 -18.98 15.58
CA ILE A 62 9.50 -18.03 14.48
C ILE A 62 9.60 -18.85 13.19
N ILE A 63 8.63 -18.66 12.29
CA ILE A 63 8.46 -19.49 11.09
C ILE A 63 9.16 -18.90 9.86
N GLY A 64 9.62 -17.66 9.94
CA GLY A 64 10.41 -17.03 8.90
C GLY A 64 10.35 -15.52 8.92
N ASN A 65 10.80 -14.92 7.83
CA ASN A 65 10.85 -13.47 7.63
C ASN A 65 9.71 -12.99 6.73
N TYR A 66 9.26 -11.75 6.96
CA TYR A 66 8.23 -11.05 6.21
C TYR A 66 8.49 -10.99 4.69
N GLU A 67 9.75 -10.95 4.24
CA GLU A 67 10.10 -11.01 2.82
C GLU A 67 9.57 -12.27 2.12
N TYR A 68 9.44 -13.38 2.87
CA TYR A 68 8.95 -14.67 2.37
C TYR A 68 7.49 -14.93 2.74
N LEU A 69 6.73 -13.90 3.14
CA LEU A 69 5.36 -14.04 3.64
C LEU A 69 4.45 -14.86 2.72
N LEU A 70 4.52 -14.64 1.40
CA LEU A 70 3.72 -15.40 0.42
C LEU A 70 4.00 -16.91 0.46
N LYS A 71 5.27 -17.29 0.64
CA LYS A 71 5.68 -18.69 0.77
C LYS A 71 5.23 -19.25 2.11
N LEU A 72 5.40 -18.50 3.19
CA LEU A 72 4.98 -18.91 4.54
C LEU A 72 3.47 -19.15 4.62
N ILE A 73 2.66 -18.32 3.97
CA ILE A 73 1.21 -18.54 3.86
C ILE A 73 0.91 -19.92 3.27
N ALA A 74 1.56 -20.27 2.17
CA ALA A 74 1.34 -21.53 1.48
C ALA A 74 1.85 -22.73 2.29
N ASP A 75 3.10 -22.65 2.77
CA ASP A 75 3.78 -23.73 3.49
C ASP A 75 3.09 -24.07 4.82
N TYR A 76 2.63 -23.05 5.54
CA TYR A 76 2.01 -23.21 6.86
C TYR A 76 0.47 -23.21 6.83
N GLN A 77 -0.13 -23.07 5.63
CA GLN A 77 -1.57 -22.96 5.43
C GLN A 77 -2.22 -21.90 6.32
N LEU A 78 -1.63 -20.70 6.35
CA LEU A 78 -2.13 -19.60 7.16
C LEU A 78 -3.46 -19.10 6.58
N SER A 79 -4.50 -19.04 7.40
CA SER A 79 -5.81 -18.50 7.03
C SER A 79 -5.97 -17.03 7.43
N GLU A 80 -5.19 -16.59 8.41
CA GLU A 80 -5.24 -15.23 8.96
C GLU A 80 -3.82 -14.75 9.30
N ILE A 81 -3.55 -13.48 9.00
CA ILE A 81 -2.30 -12.80 9.33
C ILE A 81 -2.63 -11.54 10.11
N ILE A 82 -1.97 -11.39 11.25
CA ILE A 82 -2.09 -10.22 12.11
C ILE A 82 -0.75 -9.48 12.09
N ILE A 83 -0.76 -8.25 11.61
CA ILE A 83 0.40 -7.35 11.59
C ILE A 83 0.28 -6.40 12.77
N SER A 84 1.15 -6.59 13.76
CA SER A 84 1.23 -5.79 14.97
C SER A 84 2.39 -4.79 14.97
N ASP A 85 3.28 -4.87 13.97
CA ASP A 85 4.37 -3.93 13.79
C ASP A 85 3.96 -2.73 12.93
N VAL A 86 3.91 -1.55 13.55
CA VAL A 86 3.56 -0.27 12.92
C VAL A 86 4.64 0.17 11.92
N ASN A 87 5.88 -0.33 12.06
CA ASN A 87 6.97 0.00 11.13
C ASN A 87 6.82 -0.71 9.78
N ILE A 88 6.00 -1.76 9.69
CA ILE A 88 5.60 -2.30 8.40
C ILE A 88 4.62 -1.31 7.78
N SER A 89 5.18 -0.38 7.01
CA SER A 89 4.37 0.50 6.18
C SER A 89 3.44 -0.37 5.33
N LYS A 90 2.16 -0.01 5.25
CA LYS A 90 1.17 -0.62 4.34
C LYS A 90 1.67 -0.69 2.89
N ALA A 91 2.66 0.15 2.56
CA ALA A 91 3.42 0.19 1.31
C ALA A 91 4.43 -0.97 1.10
N MET A 92 4.70 -1.81 2.10
CA MET A 92 5.59 -2.97 2.01
C MET A 92 4.81 -4.30 1.91
N MET A 93 3.48 -4.26 1.83
CA MET A 93 2.69 -5.48 1.65
C MET A 93 2.91 -6.08 0.26
N PRO A 94 3.32 -7.36 0.17
CA PRO A 94 3.44 -8.03 -1.12
C PRO A 94 2.12 -7.96 -1.88
N VAL A 95 2.14 -7.45 -3.11
CA VAL A 95 0.93 -7.29 -3.95
C VAL A 95 0.18 -8.62 -4.15
N GLY A 96 0.87 -9.76 -4.06
CA GLY A 96 0.30 -11.10 -4.13
C GLY A 96 -0.57 -11.51 -2.95
N LEU A 97 -0.52 -10.81 -1.80
CA LEU A 97 -1.40 -11.12 -0.65
C LEU A 97 -2.87 -10.87 -0.99
N LEU A 98 -3.15 -9.90 -1.86
CA LEU A 98 -4.51 -9.53 -2.26
C LEU A 98 -5.21 -10.63 -3.06
N SER A 99 -4.45 -11.46 -3.78
CA SER A 99 -4.97 -12.59 -4.56
C SER A 99 -5.17 -13.88 -3.75
N LEU A 100 -4.64 -13.93 -2.52
CA LEU A 100 -4.77 -15.11 -1.65
C LEU A 100 -6.03 -15.01 -0.79
N ASP A 101 -6.64 -16.16 -0.52
CA ASP A 101 -7.80 -16.28 0.38
C ASP A 101 -7.37 -16.28 1.85
N VAL A 102 -6.61 -15.25 2.23
CA VAL A 102 -6.10 -15.05 3.58
C VAL A 102 -6.64 -13.73 4.11
N LYS A 103 -7.05 -13.75 5.39
CA LYS A 103 -7.49 -12.57 6.13
C LYS A 103 -6.29 -11.81 6.66
N LEU A 104 -6.27 -10.50 6.48
CA LEU A 104 -5.15 -9.66 6.89
C LEU A 104 -5.66 -8.56 7.80
N HIS A 105 -5.09 -8.46 9.00
CA HIS A 105 -5.45 -7.45 9.98
C HIS A 105 -4.19 -6.66 10.36
N THR A 106 -4.23 -5.34 10.26
CA THR A 106 -3.18 -4.46 10.80
C THR A 106 -3.74 -3.77 12.03
N VAL A 107 -3.20 -4.09 13.20
CA VAL A 107 -3.80 -3.75 14.50
C VAL A 107 -2.72 -3.43 15.53
N GLU A 108 -2.98 -2.48 16.42
CA GLU A 108 -2.06 -2.14 17.50
C GLU A 108 -2.38 -2.89 18.80
N ASN A 109 -3.64 -3.29 18.97
CA ASN A 109 -4.14 -4.02 20.15
C ASN A 109 -5.19 -5.07 19.76
N TYR A 110 -5.67 -5.82 20.75
CA TYR A 110 -6.65 -6.89 20.53
C TYR A 110 -8.05 -6.35 20.21
N GLU A 111 -8.43 -5.21 20.79
CA GLU A 111 -9.72 -4.56 20.53
C GLU A 111 -9.85 -4.16 19.06
N ASP A 112 -8.78 -3.61 18.47
CA ASP A 112 -8.67 -3.27 17.06
C ASP A 112 -8.85 -4.51 16.17
N LEU A 113 -8.34 -5.67 16.60
CA LEU A 113 -8.53 -6.95 15.91
C LEU A 113 -10.00 -7.38 15.91
N ILE A 114 -10.69 -7.24 17.04
CA ILE A 114 -12.12 -7.53 17.14
C ILE A 114 -12.92 -6.60 16.23
N VAL A 115 -12.67 -5.29 16.30
CA VAL A 115 -13.33 -4.30 15.43
C VAL A 115 -13.08 -4.63 13.95
N SER A 116 -11.84 -4.94 13.59
CA SER A 116 -11.42 -5.29 12.23
C SER A 116 -12.18 -6.51 11.69
N ARG A 117 -12.32 -7.56 12.50
CA ARG A 117 -13.08 -8.77 12.15
C ARG A 117 -14.59 -8.51 12.05
N LEU A 118 -15.15 -7.73 12.98
CA LEU A 118 -16.58 -7.37 12.94
C LEU A 118 -16.91 -6.55 11.69
N VAL A 119 -16.05 -5.61 11.31
CA VAL A 119 -16.21 -4.85 10.05
C VAL A 119 -16.16 -5.80 8.85
N GLU A 120 -15.23 -6.75 8.82
CA GLU A 120 -15.15 -7.74 7.75
C GLU A 120 -16.42 -8.61 7.65
N GLU A 121 -16.92 -9.09 8.78
CA GLU A 121 -18.11 -9.94 8.86
C GLU A 121 -19.37 -9.19 8.42
N VAL A 122 -19.53 -7.93 8.85
CA VAL A 122 -20.72 -7.12 8.54
C VAL A 122 -20.70 -6.60 7.10
N THR A 123 -19.52 -6.23 6.59
CA THR A 123 -19.40 -5.60 5.27
C THR A 123 -19.03 -6.58 4.15
N GLY A 124 -18.55 -7.78 4.49
CA GLY A 124 -17.93 -8.71 3.54
C GLY A 124 -16.62 -8.18 2.93
N THR A 125 -16.05 -7.09 3.46
CA THR A 125 -14.84 -6.48 2.93
C THR A 125 -13.64 -6.76 3.83
N LYS A 126 -12.57 -7.33 3.27
CA LYS A 126 -11.31 -7.58 3.99
C LYS A 126 -10.82 -6.29 4.66
N PRO A 127 -10.45 -6.29 5.95
CA PRO A 127 -10.22 -5.07 6.69
C PRO A 127 -8.98 -4.32 6.18
N SER A 128 -9.27 -3.28 5.41
CA SER A 128 -8.54 -2.02 5.24
C SER A 128 -7.01 -2.05 5.22
N ILE A 129 -6.45 -2.72 4.21
CA ILE A 129 -5.30 -2.10 3.50
C ILE A 129 -5.82 -0.75 2.98
N PRO A 130 -5.12 0.38 3.18
CA PRO A 130 -5.54 1.65 2.58
C PRO A 130 -5.69 1.39 1.09
N GLN A 131 -6.91 1.52 0.58
CA GLN A 131 -7.16 1.31 -0.84
C GLN A 131 -6.29 2.30 -1.58
N ILE A 132 -5.21 1.81 -2.20
CA ILE A 132 -4.33 2.65 -3.01
C ILE A 132 -5.15 3.00 -4.24
N ARG A 133 -5.86 4.13 -4.16
CA ARG A 133 -6.80 4.53 -5.19
C ARG A 133 -6.12 4.61 -6.54
N LEU A 134 -4.85 5.00 -6.59
CA LEU A 134 -4.05 5.07 -7.81
C LEU A 134 -3.82 3.69 -8.47
N SER A 135 -3.80 2.61 -7.70
CA SER A 135 -3.55 1.25 -8.23
C SER A 135 -4.83 0.58 -8.76
N THR A 136 -6.01 1.07 -8.40
CA THR A 136 -7.29 0.54 -8.91
C THR A 136 -7.38 0.69 -10.43
N PHE A 137 -7.89 -0.34 -11.11
CA PHE A 137 -7.95 -0.37 -12.58
C PHE A 137 -8.65 0.87 -13.16
N ARG A 138 -9.82 1.22 -12.63
CA ARG A 138 -10.60 2.39 -13.06
C ARG A 138 -9.77 3.68 -12.98
N ASN A 139 -9.10 3.91 -11.85
CA ASN A 139 -8.32 5.12 -11.65
C ASN A 139 -7.04 5.13 -12.48
N ARG A 140 -6.41 3.97 -12.69
CA ARG A 140 -5.27 3.82 -13.60
C ARG A 140 -5.63 4.15 -15.04
N VAL A 141 -6.82 3.73 -15.50
CA VAL A 141 -7.35 4.07 -16.83
C VAL A 141 -7.65 5.57 -16.92
N ILE A 142 -8.40 6.14 -15.98
CA ILE A 142 -8.70 7.58 -15.94
C ILE A 142 -7.39 8.38 -15.95
N LYS A 143 -6.44 8.00 -15.11
CA LYS A 143 -5.13 8.64 -15.04
C LYS A 143 -4.40 8.59 -16.36
N ARG A 144 -4.41 7.43 -17.02
CA ARG A 144 -3.74 7.25 -18.31
C ARG A 144 -4.37 8.10 -19.41
N VAL A 145 -5.70 8.18 -19.44
CA VAL A 145 -6.45 9.02 -20.36
C VAL A 145 -6.03 10.48 -20.18
N LEU A 146 -6.02 10.98 -18.94
CA LEU A 146 -5.59 12.35 -18.63
C LEU A 146 -4.14 12.64 -19.03
N ASP A 147 -3.23 11.70 -18.77
CA ASP A 147 -1.83 11.85 -19.16
C ASP A 147 -1.66 11.94 -20.69
N ILE A 148 -2.38 11.11 -21.45
CA ILE A 148 -2.32 11.13 -22.91
C ILE A 148 -2.92 12.44 -23.43
N PHE A 149 -4.14 12.79 -23.04
CA PHE A 149 -4.80 14.01 -23.53
C PHE A 149 -4.02 15.28 -23.14
N GLY A 150 -3.56 15.37 -21.89
CA GLY A 150 -2.79 16.52 -21.44
C GLY A 150 -1.41 16.61 -22.11
N SER A 151 -0.71 15.49 -22.32
CA SER A 151 0.59 15.52 -23.03
C SER A 151 0.43 15.86 -24.51
N VAL A 152 -0.59 15.33 -25.20
CA VAL A 152 -0.91 15.70 -26.59
C VAL A 152 -1.27 17.17 -26.69
N PHE A 153 -2.12 17.68 -25.80
CA PHE A 153 -2.48 19.11 -25.75
C PHE A 153 -1.24 19.99 -25.57
N LEU A 154 -0.38 19.68 -24.59
CA LEU A 154 0.84 20.46 -24.32
C LEU A 154 1.90 20.34 -25.42
N LEU A 155 1.96 19.24 -26.17
CA LEU A 155 2.87 19.07 -27.30
C LEU A 155 2.38 19.71 -28.60
N THR A 156 1.08 20.04 -28.69
CA THR A 156 0.46 20.61 -29.90
C THR A 156 0.09 22.08 -29.66
N VAL A 157 -1.11 22.32 -29.11
CA VAL A 157 -1.67 23.65 -28.88
C VAL A 157 -0.96 24.37 -27.74
N GLY A 158 -0.62 23.65 -26.67
CA GLY A 158 0.08 24.19 -25.50
C GLY A 158 1.59 24.33 -25.67
N LEU A 159 2.15 24.03 -26.84
CA LEU A 159 3.60 24.06 -27.06
C LEU A 159 4.21 25.46 -26.82
N PRO A 160 3.59 26.58 -27.26
CA PRO A 160 4.10 27.92 -26.93
C PRO A 160 4.18 28.15 -25.42
N LEU A 161 3.18 27.67 -24.67
CA LEU A 161 3.16 27.79 -23.21
C LEU A 161 4.30 26.99 -22.55
N VAL A 162 4.58 25.78 -23.05
CA VAL A 162 5.74 24.98 -22.60
C VAL A 162 7.04 25.73 -22.86
N PHE A 163 7.18 26.38 -24.01
CA PHE A 163 8.37 27.19 -24.34
C PHE A 163 8.52 28.44 -23.47
N LEU A 164 7.41 29.03 -23.03
CA LEU A 164 7.40 30.22 -22.17
C LEU A 164 7.67 29.89 -20.70
N LEU A 165 7.06 28.81 -20.17
CA LEU A 165 7.11 28.49 -18.74
C LEU A 165 8.25 27.54 -18.33
N ALA A 166 8.78 26.74 -19.27
CA ALA A 166 9.81 25.76 -18.95
C ALA A 166 11.21 26.38 -18.94
N GLN A 167 11.87 26.28 -17.78
CA GLN A 167 13.28 26.65 -17.60
C GLN A 167 14.21 25.84 -18.52
N LYS A 168 13.91 24.54 -18.72
CA LYS A 168 14.67 23.63 -19.57
C LYS A 168 13.77 23.04 -20.67
N LYS A 169 13.59 23.77 -21.76
CA LYS A 169 12.69 23.45 -22.90
C LYS A 169 12.87 22.03 -23.42
N LYS A 170 14.10 21.64 -23.77
CA LYS A 170 14.41 20.29 -24.30
C LYS A 170 14.00 19.19 -23.31
N THR A 171 14.30 19.37 -22.03
CA THR A 171 13.93 18.42 -20.98
C THR A 171 12.41 18.34 -20.78
N ALA A 172 11.70 19.46 -20.85
CA ALA A 172 10.24 19.50 -20.74
C ALA A 172 9.57 18.75 -21.90
N ILE A 173 10.00 18.99 -23.14
CA ILE A 173 9.45 18.33 -24.33
C ILE A 173 9.72 16.82 -24.28
N ILE A 174 10.96 16.41 -23.94
CA ILE A 174 11.30 14.98 -23.75
C ILE A 174 10.46 14.37 -22.61
N GLY A 175 10.24 15.13 -21.54
CA GLY A 175 9.36 14.73 -20.44
C GLY A 175 7.94 14.44 -20.92
N LEU A 176 7.32 15.38 -21.64
CA LEU A 176 5.98 15.23 -22.20
C LEU A 176 5.89 14.07 -23.18
N TRP A 177 6.91 13.87 -24.01
CA TRP A 177 6.98 12.71 -24.91
C TRP A 177 7.02 11.39 -24.14
N ASN A 178 7.78 11.32 -23.04
CA ASN A 178 7.80 10.15 -22.16
C ASN A 178 6.45 9.90 -21.47
N VAL A 179 5.67 10.95 -21.20
CA VAL A 179 4.30 10.82 -20.70
C VAL A 179 3.39 10.27 -21.79
N PHE A 180 3.46 10.80 -23.01
CA PHE A 180 2.71 10.29 -24.15
C PHE A 180 3.01 8.81 -24.41
N LEU A 181 4.28 8.39 -24.41
CA LEU A 181 4.69 6.99 -24.52
C LEU A 181 4.33 6.12 -23.31
N GLY A 182 3.88 6.72 -22.21
CA GLY A 182 3.47 6.01 -21.00
C GLY A 182 4.60 5.55 -20.10
N ARG A 183 5.80 6.10 -20.27
CA ARG A 183 6.95 5.87 -19.36
C ARG A 183 6.84 6.73 -18.10
N LYS A 184 6.22 7.90 -18.21
CA LYS A 184 5.96 8.84 -17.11
C LYS A 184 4.49 9.23 -17.05
N SER A 185 4.14 10.03 -16.05
CA SER A 185 2.85 10.67 -15.84
C SER A 185 2.98 12.19 -15.83
N LEU A 186 1.93 12.96 -16.14
CA LEU A 186 1.97 14.43 -15.97
C LEU A 186 2.13 14.79 -14.49
N VAL A 187 1.21 14.29 -13.67
CA VAL A 187 1.25 14.34 -12.20
C VAL A 187 1.44 12.94 -11.68
N GLY A 188 2.38 12.72 -10.77
CA GLY A 188 2.67 11.39 -10.27
C GLY A 188 3.60 11.42 -9.08
N LEU A 189 4.25 10.27 -8.84
CA LEU A 189 5.13 10.11 -7.70
C LEU A 189 6.45 10.86 -7.92
N HIS A 190 7.03 11.37 -6.84
CA HIS A 190 8.36 11.96 -6.85
C HIS A 190 9.41 10.84 -6.88
N PRO A 191 10.48 10.94 -7.69
CA PRO A 191 11.56 9.96 -7.69
C PRO A 191 12.25 9.87 -6.31
N ILE A 192 12.57 8.64 -5.90
CA ILE A 192 13.36 8.34 -4.70
C ILE A 192 14.48 7.38 -5.16
N ASP A 193 15.72 7.65 -4.75
CA ASP A 193 16.91 6.91 -5.24
C ASP A 193 16.93 5.43 -4.79
N SER A 194 16.14 5.07 -3.78
CA SER A 194 16.16 3.75 -3.12
C SER A 194 15.09 2.74 -3.56
N GLY A 195 14.29 2.99 -4.61
CA GLY A 195 13.39 1.93 -5.07
C GLY A 195 12.37 2.26 -6.15
N ILE A 196 11.95 1.21 -6.86
CA ILE A 196 10.85 1.23 -7.82
C ILE A 196 9.57 1.59 -7.07
N SER A 197 8.92 2.69 -7.47
CA SER A 197 7.64 3.08 -6.87
C SER A 197 6.58 2.04 -7.23
N MET A 198 6.10 1.27 -6.25
CA MET A 198 5.17 0.15 -6.48
C MET A 198 3.74 0.58 -6.86
N TYR A 199 3.41 1.86 -6.68
CA TYR A 199 2.01 2.33 -6.66
C TYR A 199 1.60 3.25 -7.82
N GLY A 200 2.56 3.71 -8.62
CA GLY A 200 2.28 4.66 -9.69
C GLY A 200 3.49 4.91 -10.59
N LYS A 201 3.33 5.83 -11.54
CA LYS A 201 4.45 6.28 -12.39
C LYS A 201 5.05 7.56 -11.81
N ILE A 202 6.33 7.77 -12.08
CA ILE A 202 7.00 9.03 -11.79
C ILE A 202 6.33 10.15 -12.59
N GLY A 203 5.95 11.22 -11.89
CA GLY A 203 5.35 12.40 -12.47
C GLY A 203 6.38 13.39 -13.04
N LEU A 204 5.98 14.23 -13.99
CA LEU A 204 6.69 15.48 -14.27
C LEU A 204 6.47 16.50 -13.15
N LEU A 205 5.27 16.47 -12.58
CA LEU A 205 4.86 17.14 -11.36
C LEU A 205 4.56 16.10 -10.29
N SER A 206 4.76 16.46 -9.03
CA SER A 206 4.43 15.60 -7.89
C SER A 206 4.07 16.45 -6.69
N LEU A 207 3.33 15.86 -5.75
CA LEU A 207 2.95 16.53 -4.51
C LEU A 207 4.20 16.96 -3.70
N ALA A 208 5.19 16.07 -3.57
CA ALA A 208 6.46 16.38 -2.93
C ALA A 208 7.29 17.42 -3.69
N GLY A 209 7.11 17.51 -5.02
CA GLY A 209 7.78 18.49 -5.87
C GLY A 209 7.20 19.91 -5.79
N LEU A 210 6.13 20.13 -5.02
CA LEU A 210 5.53 21.46 -4.85
C LEU A 210 6.31 22.38 -3.89
N ASN A 211 7.17 21.81 -3.04
CA ASN A 211 8.00 22.56 -2.10
C ASN A 211 9.45 22.56 -2.59
N SER A 212 9.91 23.71 -3.10
CA SER A 212 11.27 23.86 -3.62
C SER A 212 12.34 24.03 -2.53
N VAL A 213 11.96 24.45 -1.32
CA VAL A 213 12.88 24.73 -0.20
C VAL A 213 12.11 24.62 1.14
N PRO A 214 12.66 24.00 2.20
CA PRO A 214 13.90 23.21 2.24
C PRO A 214 13.74 21.84 1.55
N LYS A 215 14.87 21.22 1.19
CA LYS A 215 14.91 19.89 0.58
C LYS A 215 14.29 18.89 1.56
N LEU A 216 13.17 18.29 1.18
CA LEU A 216 12.46 17.28 1.99
C LEU A 216 13.37 16.07 2.26
N SER A 217 13.22 15.45 3.43
CA SER A 217 13.88 14.17 3.73
C SER A 217 13.30 13.04 2.87
N VAL A 218 14.01 11.92 2.76
CA VAL A 218 13.56 10.77 1.97
C VAL A 218 12.24 10.22 2.53
N GLU A 219 12.11 10.21 3.85
CA GLU A 219 10.92 9.75 4.58
C GLU A 219 9.72 10.66 4.29
N ALA A 220 9.91 11.98 4.30
CA ALA A 220 8.86 12.94 3.97
C ALA A 220 8.40 12.82 2.51
N ILE A 221 9.32 12.56 1.57
CA ILE A 221 8.98 12.30 0.16
C ILE A 221 8.18 11.00 0.04
N GLN A 222 8.57 9.96 0.77
CA GLN A 222 7.86 8.68 0.79
C GLN A 222 6.45 8.83 1.36
N GLU A 223 6.28 9.57 2.45
CA GLU A 223 4.97 9.85 3.05
C GLU A 223 4.05 10.60 2.09
N LEU A 224 4.55 11.65 1.41
CA LEU A 224 3.78 12.40 0.42
C LEU A 224 3.44 11.56 -0.83
N ASN A 225 4.32 10.67 -1.24
CA ASN A 225 4.08 9.72 -2.32
C ASN A 225 2.97 8.72 -1.94
N ASN A 226 3.02 8.17 -0.72
CA ASN A 226 1.98 7.29 -0.19
C ASN A 226 0.63 8.02 -0.11
N TYR A 227 0.62 9.23 0.45
CA TYR A 227 -0.57 10.06 0.54
C TYR A 227 -1.20 10.29 -0.84
N TYR A 228 -0.39 10.67 -1.84
CA TYR A 228 -0.87 10.85 -3.21
C TYR A 228 -1.48 9.56 -3.78
N ALA A 229 -0.83 8.42 -3.58
CA ALA A 229 -1.29 7.14 -4.11
C ALA A 229 -2.61 6.67 -3.45
N GLU A 230 -2.75 6.87 -2.14
CA GLU A 230 -3.94 6.53 -1.37
C GLU A 230 -5.12 7.47 -1.64
N LYS A 231 -4.87 8.77 -1.72
CA LYS A 231 -5.90 9.80 -1.89
C LYS A 231 -6.12 10.22 -3.35
N PHE A 232 -5.57 9.46 -4.30
CA PHE A 232 -5.67 9.79 -5.71
C PHE A 232 -7.12 10.07 -6.14
N THR A 233 -7.30 11.25 -6.73
CA THR A 233 -8.50 11.69 -7.42
C THR A 233 -8.09 12.60 -8.57
N PHE A 234 -8.98 12.78 -9.56
CA PHE A 234 -8.75 13.75 -10.63
C PHE A 234 -8.55 15.17 -10.09
N SER A 235 -9.36 15.57 -9.11
CA SER A 235 -9.28 16.91 -8.51
C SER A 235 -7.92 17.15 -7.85
N LEU A 236 -7.35 16.13 -7.18
CA LEU A 236 -6.02 16.25 -6.58
C LEU A 236 -4.93 16.50 -7.63
N ASP A 237 -5.00 15.83 -8.79
CA ASP A 237 -4.08 16.09 -9.91
C ASP A 237 -4.19 17.53 -10.41
N LEU A 238 -5.42 18.06 -10.52
CA LEU A 238 -5.67 19.44 -10.92
C LEU A 238 -5.15 20.45 -9.89
N ASP A 239 -5.36 20.18 -8.59
CA ASP A 239 -4.83 20.99 -7.49
C ASP A 239 -3.30 21.07 -7.54
N ILE A 240 -2.62 19.95 -7.79
CA ILE A 240 -1.16 19.91 -7.91
C ILE A 240 -0.71 20.76 -9.11
N CYS A 241 -1.39 20.64 -10.27
CA CYS A 241 -1.06 21.44 -11.45
C CYS A 241 -1.22 22.95 -11.19
N LEU A 242 -2.31 23.37 -10.54
CA LEU A 242 -2.59 24.77 -10.23
C LEU A 242 -1.58 25.34 -9.24
N LYS A 243 -1.30 24.61 -8.14
CA LYS A 243 -0.36 25.05 -7.11
C LYS A 243 1.08 25.15 -7.61
N PHE A 244 1.46 24.34 -8.59
CA PHE A 244 2.79 24.42 -9.20
C PHE A 244 3.01 25.74 -9.95
N ASN A 245 1.96 26.28 -10.60
CA ASN A 245 2.06 27.54 -11.34
C ASN A 245 2.05 28.79 -10.44
N TRP A 246 1.42 28.72 -9.26
CA TRP A 246 1.30 29.87 -8.35
C TRP A 246 2.50 30.10 -7.43
N ARG A 247 3.41 29.12 -7.31
CA ARG A 247 4.55 29.16 -6.37
C ARG A 247 5.92 29.36 -7.03
N LYS A 248 5.93 29.58 -8.35
CA LYS A 248 7.09 30.13 -9.07
C LYS A 248 6.98 31.64 -9.11
#